data_AF-A0A1M5F6R4-F1
#
_entry.id   AF-A0A1M5F6R4-F1
#
_cell.length_a   1.000
_cell.length_b   1.000
_cell.length_c   1.000
_cell.angle_alpha   90.00
_cell.angle_beta   90.00
_cell.angle_gamma   90.00
#
_symmetry.space_group_name_H-M   'P 1'
#
loop_
_entity.id
_entity.type
_entity.pdbx_description
1 polymer ?
#
loop_
_entity_poly.entity_id
_entity_poly.type
_entity_poly.pdbx_seq_one_letter_code
_entity_poly.pdbx_strand_id
1 'polypeptide(L)'
;MQPISINFNSRSLLANPSILALCPCFNWDNFISVIKSQSYCIRLQHLSEFCKIMSAQKLPIHFHFADIQFSFPQRTRSKEMIASLIKQEGREINEINYIFCSDAYLLELNQGYLQHDTLTDIITFHYHQGSAPVHSDIYISVERVKENAKSFCVSFKHEFHRVLFHGALHLCGYKDKSKKDEVIMRQMEEHYLNLFHVPRGTSK
;
A
#
# COMPACT_ATOMS: atom_id res chain seq x y z
N MET A 1 -30.12 -8.69 0.00
CA MET A 1 -29.20 -7.57 -0.33
C MET A 1 -29.79 -6.83 -1.51
N GLN A 2 -30.06 -5.53 -1.37
CA GLN A 2 -30.52 -4.72 -2.50
C GLN A 2 -29.35 -4.47 -3.46
N PRO A 3 -29.57 -4.54 -4.78
CA PRO A 3 -28.51 -4.26 -5.75
C PRO A 3 -28.12 -2.78 -5.71
N ILE A 4 -26.82 -2.52 -5.70
CA ILE A 4 -26.26 -1.17 -5.86
C ILE A 4 -26.45 -0.77 -7.32
N SER A 5 -27.16 0.34 -7.55
CA SER A 5 -27.33 0.94 -8.87
C SER A 5 -26.14 1.86 -9.16
N ILE A 6 -25.49 1.68 -10.32
CA ILE A 6 -24.41 2.56 -10.79
C ILE A 6 -24.85 3.12 -12.14
N ASN A 7 -24.89 4.44 -12.25
CA ASN A 7 -25.34 5.15 -13.46
C ASN A 7 -24.14 5.35 -14.41
N PHE A 8 -24.18 4.73 -15.59
CA PHE A 8 -23.14 4.84 -16.61
C PHE A 8 -23.61 5.77 -17.75
N ASN A 9 -23.22 7.04 -17.71
CA ASN A 9 -23.65 8.05 -18.67
C ASN A 9 -22.68 8.28 -19.86
N SER A 10 -21.55 7.56 -19.96
CA SER A 10 -20.60 7.76 -21.07
C SER A 10 -20.28 6.46 -21.82
N ARG A 11 -20.59 6.46 -23.13
CA ARG A 11 -20.28 5.36 -24.07
C ARG A 11 -18.77 5.16 -24.32
N SER A 12 -17.90 6.03 -23.80
CA SER A 12 -16.46 6.04 -24.13
C SER A 12 -15.63 4.97 -23.42
N LEU A 13 -16.13 4.41 -22.30
CA LEU A 13 -15.39 3.41 -21.53
C LEU A 13 -15.27 2.05 -22.27
N LEU A 14 -16.31 1.64 -23.01
CA LEU A 14 -16.33 0.37 -23.76
C LEU A 14 -15.48 0.39 -25.05
N ALA A 15 -15.05 1.59 -25.49
CA ALA A 15 -14.12 1.74 -26.59
C ALA A 15 -12.66 1.63 -26.14
N ASN A 16 -12.40 1.44 -24.84
CA ASN A 16 -11.05 1.30 -24.32
C ASN A 16 -10.45 -0.05 -24.80
N PRO A 17 -9.34 -0.03 -25.58
CA PRO A 17 -8.75 -1.25 -26.14
C PRO A 17 -8.37 -2.29 -25.08
N SER A 18 -8.05 -1.84 -23.86
CA SER A 18 -7.70 -2.71 -22.74
C SER A 18 -8.90 -3.50 -22.21
N ILE A 19 -10.12 -2.96 -22.30
CA ILE A 19 -11.36 -3.65 -21.87
C ILE A 19 -11.77 -4.71 -22.90
N LEU A 20 -11.65 -4.39 -24.19
CA LEU A 20 -11.95 -5.32 -25.28
C LEU A 20 -10.96 -6.49 -25.34
N ALA A 21 -9.70 -6.28 -24.95
CA ALA A 21 -8.69 -7.33 -24.86
C ALA A 21 -8.93 -8.32 -23.69
N LEU A 22 -9.60 -7.89 -22.61
CA LEU A 22 -9.85 -8.70 -21.41
C LEU A 22 -11.08 -9.61 -21.56
N CYS A 23 -12.06 -9.23 -22.38
CA CYS A 23 -13.26 -10.01 -22.67
C CYS A 23 -13.56 -9.96 -24.19
N PRO A 24 -12.99 -10.85 -25.00
CA PRO A 24 -13.12 -10.79 -26.47
C PRO A 24 -14.55 -10.97 -26.98
N CYS A 25 -15.40 -11.65 -26.20
CA CYS A 25 -16.82 -11.91 -26.47
C CYS A 25 -17.76 -10.84 -25.87
N PHE A 26 -17.23 -9.71 -25.42
CA PHE A 26 -18.00 -8.57 -24.91
C PHE A 26 -18.62 -7.80 -26.08
N ASN A 27 -19.87 -8.11 -26.43
CA ASN A 27 -20.66 -7.36 -27.42
C ASN A 27 -21.94 -6.80 -26.78
N TRP A 28 -22.57 -5.85 -27.47
CA TRP A 28 -23.85 -5.28 -27.04
C TRP A 28 -24.98 -6.31 -26.93
N ASP A 29 -24.87 -7.44 -27.64
CA ASP A 29 -25.89 -8.49 -27.68
C ASP A 29 -25.88 -9.41 -26.45
N ASN A 30 -24.75 -9.54 -25.75
CA ASN A 30 -24.62 -10.28 -24.47
C ASN A 30 -25.14 -9.47 -23.26
N PHE A 31 -25.60 -8.24 -23.49
CA PHE A 31 -26.23 -7.38 -22.48
C PHE A 31 -27.74 -7.64 -22.45
N ILE A 32 -28.22 -8.60 -21.65
CA ILE A 32 -29.65 -8.67 -21.34
C ILE A 32 -30.00 -7.49 -20.43
N SER A 33 -30.39 -6.39 -21.06
CA SER A 33 -31.09 -5.30 -20.41
C SER A 33 -32.44 -5.80 -19.91
N VAL A 34 -32.67 -5.78 -18.59
CA VAL A 34 -34.03 -5.84 -18.06
C VAL A 34 -34.52 -4.40 -17.99
N ILE A 35 -35.27 -3.99 -19.01
CA ILE A 35 -35.87 -2.65 -19.08
C ILE A 35 -37.12 -2.64 -18.22
N LYS A 36 -37.06 -2.01 -17.05
CA LYS A 36 -38.20 -1.27 -16.48
C LYS A 36 -37.70 0.00 -15.78
N SER A 37 -38.10 1.14 -16.36
CA SER A 37 -38.02 2.51 -15.82
C SER A 37 -36.68 2.96 -15.19
N GLN A 38 -35.86 3.61 -16.02
CA GLN A 38 -34.87 4.66 -15.63
C GLN A 38 -33.82 4.31 -14.56
N SER A 39 -33.32 3.08 -14.51
CA SER A 39 -32.09 2.75 -13.79
C SER A 39 -31.37 1.58 -14.46
N TYR A 40 -30.09 1.77 -14.79
CA TYR A 40 -29.24 0.70 -15.32
C TYR A 40 -28.73 -0.13 -14.16
N CYS A 41 -29.02 -1.43 -14.15
CA CYS A 41 -28.52 -2.35 -13.13
C CYS A 41 -27.73 -3.47 -13.81
N ILE A 42 -26.42 -3.49 -13.60
CA ILE A 42 -25.55 -4.56 -14.13
C ILE A 42 -25.51 -5.67 -13.08
N ARG A 43 -26.03 -6.84 -13.41
CA ARG A 43 -25.91 -8.03 -12.55
C ARG A 43 -24.65 -8.79 -12.93
N LEU A 44 -23.51 -8.37 -12.37
CA LEU A 44 -22.25 -9.11 -12.50
C LEU A 44 -22.34 -10.38 -11.65
N GLN A 45 -22.57 -11.53 -12.27
CA GLN A 45 -22.59 -12.84 -11.59
C GLN A 45 -21.24 -13.24 -11.00
N HIS A 46 -20.18 -12.47 -11.28
CA HIS A 46 -18.79 -12.78 -10.92
C HIS A 46 -18.04 -11.55 -10.38
N LEU A 47 -18.65 -10.83 -9.43
CA LEU A 47 -18.01 -9.71 -8.72
C LEU A 47 -16.64 -10.07 -8.11
N SER A 48 -16.45 -11.32 -7.67
CA SER A 48 -15.17 -11.82 -7.17
C SER A 48 -14.07 -11.83 -8.24
N GLU A 49 -14.41 -12.10 -9.50
CA GLU A 49 -13.44 -12.06 -10.60
C GLU A 49 -13.18 -10.64 -11.06
N PHE A 50 -14.17 -9.75 -11.04
CA PHE A 50 -13.96 -8.34 -11.32
C PHE A 50 -13.01 -7.70 -10.29
N CYS A 51 -13.17 -8.00 -9.00
CA CYS A 51 -12.21 -7.58 -7.96
C CYS A 51 -10.82 -8.22 -8.17
N LYS A 52 -10.73 -9.49 -8.59
CA LYS A 52 -9.44 -10.13 -8.93
C LYS A 52 -8.77 -9.43 -10.12
N ILE A 53 -9.52 -9.06 -11.15
CA ILE A 53 -9.04 -8.34 -12.34
C ILE A 53 -8.57 -6.93 -11.99
N MET A 54 -9.29 -6.22 -11.10
CA MET A 54 -8.81 -4.93 -10.57
C MET A 54 -7.59 -5.07 -9.65
N SER A 55 -7.46 -6.18 -8.90
CA SER A 55 -6.27 -6.48 -8.09
C SER A 55 -5.06 -6.98 -8.91
N ALA A 56 -5.24 -7.28 -10.19
CA ALA A 56 -4.17 -7.74 -11.07
C ALA A 56 -3.31 -6.59 -11.62
N GLN A 57 -3.63 -5.33 -11.27
CA GLN A 57 -2.69 -4.24 -11.51
C GLN A 57 -1.51 -4.37 -10.55
N LYS A 58 -0.33 -4.58 -11.13
CA LYS A 58 0.95 -4.66 -10.41
C LYS A 58 1.08 -3.40 -9.55
N LEU A 59 1.03 -3.56 -8.22
CA LEU A 59 1.21 -2.44 -7.31
C LEU A 59 2.57 -1.81 -7.55
N PRO A 60 2.67 -0.46 -7.64
CA PRO A 60 3.91 0.27 -7.84
C PRO A 60 4.76 0.32 -6.55
N ILE A 61 4.83 -0.80 -5.84
CA ILE A 61 5.56 -0.94 -4.58
C ILE A 61 6.51 -2.12 -4.74
N HIS A 62 7.80 -1.85 -4.57
CA HIS A 62 8.88 -2.80 -4.84
C HIS A 62 9.68 -3.05 -3.55
N PHE A 63 10.09 -4.30 -3.37
CA PHE A 63 10.86 -4.75 -2.20
C PHE A 63 12.19 -5.27 -2.72
N HIS A 64 13.27 -4.62 -2.30
CA HIS A 64 14.65 -4.90 -2.69
C HIS A 64 15.48 -5.24 -1.46
N PHE A 65 16.59 -5.94 -1.66
CA PHE A 65 17.51 -6.36 -0.61
C PHE A 65 18.91 -5.94 -1.04
N ALA A 66 19.57 -5.10 -0.24
CA ALA A 66 20.87 -4.52 -0.60
C ALA A 66 22.00 -5.51 -0.31
N ASP A 67 22.40 -5.62 0.95
CA ASP A 67 23.57 -6.38 1.41
C ASP A 67 23.21 -7.55 2.33
N ILE A 68 21.93 -7.75 2.62
CA ILE A 68 21.44 -8.79 3.54
C ILE A 68 20.68 -9.91 2.82
N GLN A 69 20.80 -11.12 3.35
CA GLN A 69 19.89 -12.22 3.01
C GLN A 69 18.69 -12.20 3.96
N PHE A 70 17.58 -11.64 3.49
CA PHE A 70 16.37 -11.52 4.30
C PHE A 70 15.12 -11.95 3.52
N SER A 71 14.21 -12.61 4.23
CA SER A 71 12.89 -12.94 3.71
C SER A 71 11.85 -12.86 4.82
N PHE A 72 10.65 -12.46 4.44
CA PHE A 72 9.51 -12.37 5.34
C PHE A 72 8.23 -12.80 4.60
N PRO A 73 7.26 -13.39 5.32
CA PRO A 73 6.02 -13.87 4.72
C PRO A 73 5.07 -12.71 4.40
N GLN A 74 4.04 -12.99 3.60
CA GLN A 74 2.93 -12.06 3.32
C GLN A 74 3.32 -10.78 2.55
N ARG A 75 4.42 -10.80 1.78
CA ARG A 75 4.89 -9.64 0.97
C ARG A 75 3.79 -8.97 0.16
N THR A 76 2.96 -9.75 -0.55
CA THR A 76 1.83 -9.22 -1.34
C THR A 76 0.83 -8.47 -0.46
N ARG A 77 0.46 -9.05 0.69
CA ARG A 77 -0.45 -8.42 1.64
C ARG A 77 0.13 -7.13 2.21
N SER A 78 1.44 -7.11 2.52
CA SER A 78 2.11 -5.90 3.01
C SER A 78 2.07 -4.79 1.96
N LYS A 79 2.34 -5.11 0.67
CA LYS A 79 2.22 -4.14 -0.42
C LYS A 79 0.80 -3.61 -0.58
N GLU A 80 -0.19 -4.49 -0.56
CA GLU A 80 -1.61 -4.09 -0.64
C GLU A 80 -2.01 -3.20 0.55
N MET A 81 -1.50 -3.51 1.74
CA MET A 81 -1.75 -2.72 2.94
C MET A 81 -1.14 -1.32 2.84
N ILE A 82 0.11 -1.22 2.38
CA ILE A 82 0.79 0.06 2.15
C ILE A 82 0.03 0.87 1.08
N ALA A 83 -0.38 0.23 -0.02
CA ALA A 83 -1.16 0.88 -1.06
C ALA A 83 -2.51 1.39 -0.53
N SER A 84 -3.18 0.60 0.29
CA SER A 84 -4.44 0.99 0.94
C SER A 84 -4.24 2.14 1.93
N LEU A 85 -3.18 2.10 2.74
CA LEU A 85 -2.82 3.15 3.69
C LEU A 85 -2.66 4.48 2.97
N ILE A 86 -1.78 4.54 1.96
CA ILE A 86 -1.48 5.79 1.24
C ILE A 86 -2.73 6.34 0.55
N LYS A 87 -3.55 5.45 -0.03
CA LYS A 87 -4.81 5.83 -0.65
C LYS A 87 -5.84 6.36 0.36
N GLN A 88 -5.95 5.75 1.54
CA GLN A 88 -6.86 6.20 2.60
C GLN A 88 -6.45 7.57 3.15
N GLU A 89 -5.15 7.85 3.19
CA GLU A 89 -4.59 9.15 3.53
C GLU A 89 -4.67 10.17 2.37
N GLY A 90 -5.39 9.84 1.28
CA GLY A 90 -5.69 10.78 0.20
C GLY A 90 -4.53 11.06 -0.75
N ARG A 91 -3.55 10.15 -0.84
CA ARG A 91 -2.37 10.29 -1.71
C ARG A 91 -2.41 9.26 -2.83
N GLU A 92 -1.86 9.62 -3.99
CA GLU A 92 -1.65 8.70 -5.10
C GLU A 92 -0.21 8.17 -5.09
N ILE A 93 0.01 6.96 -5.60
CA ILE A 93 1.33 6.34 -5.64
C ILE A 93 1.82 6.32 -7.09
N ASN A 94 3.01 6.86 -7.34
CA ASN A 94 3.75 6.62 -8.58
C ASN A 94 4.67 5.42 -8.44
N GLU A 95 5.58 5.44 -7.47
CA GLU A 95 6.53 4.34 -7.21
C GLU A 95 7.11 4.42 -5.80
N ILE A 96 7.14 3.30 -5.08
CA ILE A 96 7.76 3.21 -3.76
C ILE A 96 8.69 2.00 -3.70
N ASN A 97 9.96 2.25 -3.42
CA ASN A 97 10.93 1.21 -3.20
C ASN A 97 11.19 1.06 -1.71
N TYR A 98 11.05 -0.14 -1.17
CA TYR A 98 11.61 -0.50 0.13
C TYR A 98 12.89 -1.29 -0.07
N ILE A 99 13.99 -0.81 0.50
CA ILE A 99 15.32 -1.41 0.42
C ILE A 99 15.69 -1.91 1.82
N PHE A 100 15.73 -3.23 1.98
CA PHE A 100 16.14 -3.85 3.24
C PHE A 100 17.66 -4.03 3.25
N CYS A 101 18.30 -3.58 4.33
CA CYS A 101 19.75 -3.53 4.45
C CYS A 101 20.23 -3.82 5.89
N SER A 102 21.54 -3.91 6.09
CA SER A 102 22.19 -4.00 7.40
C SER A 102 22.26 -2.64 8.11
N ASP A 103 22.58 -2.65 9.41
CA ASP A 103 22.86 -1.41 10.16
C ASP A 103 24.05 -0.65 9.56
N ALA A 104 25.08 -1.38 9.11
CA ALA A 104 26.29 -0.79 8.55
C ALA A 104 26.00 -0.03 7.24
N TYR A 105 25.22 -0.64 6.34
CA TYR A 105 24.81 -0.01 5.09
C TYR A 105 23.95 1.24 5.34
N LEU A 106 23.01 1.16 6.29
CA LEU A 106 22.15 2.29 6.63
C LEU A 106 22.96 3.45 7.28
N LEU A 107 23.99 3.14 8.07
CA LEU A 107 24.90 4.12 8.65
C LEU A 107 25.71 4.85 7.56
N GLU A 108 26.25 4.12 6.59
CA GLU A 108 26.95 4.72 5.44
C GLU A 108 26.05 5.69 4.67
N LEU A 109 24.78 5.32 4.46
CA LEU A 109 23.80 6.21 3.83
C LEU A 109 23.50 7.46 4.67
N ASN A 110 23.32 7.29 5.99
CA ASN A 110 23.00 8.41 6.88
C ASN A 110 24.15 9.43 6.91
N GLN A 111 25.40 8.95 6.95
CA GLN A 111 26.59 9.78 6.91
C GLN A 111 26.77 10.45 5.54
N GLY A 112 26.60 9.69 4.46
CA GLY A 112 26.83 10.16 3.08
C GLY A 112 25.80 11.17 2.58
N TYR A 113 24.53 11.04 2.99
CA TYR A 113 23.43 11.83 2.42
C TYR A 113 22.75 12.78 3.41
N LEU A 114 22.75 12.47 4.71
CA LEU A 114 22.00 13.24 5.71
C LEU A 114 22.88 13.96 6.74
N GLN A 115 24.20 13.71 6.74
CA GLN A 115 25.17 14.32 7.68
C GLN A 115 24.76 14.20 9.16
N HIS A 116 24.05 13.13 9.51
CA HIS A 116 23.62 12.83 10.87
C HIS A 116 24.27 11.51 11.31
N ASP A 117 24.76 11.48 12.56
CA ASP A 117 25.43 10.29 13.15
C ASP A 117 24.47 9.40 13.97
N THR A 118 23.16 9.58 13.81
CA THR A 118 22.17 8.84 14.61
C THR A 118 21.77 7.52 13.95
N LEU A 119 21.90 6.42 14.70
CA LEU A 119 21.37 5.12 14.28
C LEU A 119 19.85 5.20 14.26
N THR A 120 19.26 5.07 13.06
CA THR A 120 17.81 5.00 12.84
C THR A 120 17.46 3.63 12.27
N ASP A 121 16.23 3.18 12.46
CA ASP A 121 15.71 1.95 11.86
C ASP A 121 15.22 2.14 10.42
N ILE A 122 14.98 3.40 10.02
CA ILE A 122 14.43 3.77 8.73
C ILE A 122 14.95 5.12 8.23
N ILE A 123 15.25 5.19 6.93
CA ILE A 123 15.53 6.43 6.21
C ILE A 123 14.61 6.50 4.99
N THR A 124 13.92 7.63 4.82
CA THR A 124 12.99 7.87 3.71
C THR A 124 13.49 9.02 2.84
N PHE A 125 13.68 8.75 1.55
CA PHE A 125 13.99 9.75 0.53
C PHE A 125 12.76 10.04 -0.31
N HIS A 126 12.37 11.32 -0.37
CA HIS A 126 11.21 11.76 -1.14
C HIS A 126 11.67 12.39 -2.48
N TYR A 127 11.11 11.91 -3.59
CA TYR A 127 11.40 12.42 -4.94
C TYR A 127 10.23 13.21 -5.56
N HIS A 128 9.20 13.48 -4.78
CA HIS A 128 8.00 14.20 -5.21
C HIS A 128 7.79 15.46 -4.35
N GLN A 129 7.05 16.44 -4.88
CA GLN A 129 6.76 17.70 -4.18
C GLN A 129 5.26 18.00 -4.18
N GLY A 130 4.78 18.64 -3.11
CA GLY A 130 3.40 19.07 -2.98
C GLY A 130 2.39 17.91 -3.05
N SER A 131 1.41 18.03 -3.94
CA SER A 131 0.36 17.04 -4.19
C SER A 131 0.71 16.05 -5.29
N ALA A 132 1.94 16.05 -5.81
CA ALA A 132 2.36 15.08 -6.82
C ALA A 132 2.28 13.65 -6.27
N PRO A 133 2.00 12.65 -7.12
CA PRO A 133 2.01 11.24 -6.74
C PRO A 133 3.30 10.85 -6.04
N VAL A 134 3.17 10.00 -5.02
CA VAL A 134 4.27 9.58 -4.14
C VAL A 134 5.30 8.80 -4.95
N HIS A 135 6.52 9.36 -4.98
CA HIS A 135 7.73 8.71 -5.49
C HIS A 135 8.80 8.77 -4.40
N SER A 136 9.27 7.61 -3.93
CA SER A 136 10.19 7.55 -2.77
C SER A 136 10.94 6.23 -2.63
N ASP A 137 12.12 6.32 -2.03
CA ASP A 137 12.89 5.17 -1.55
C ASP A 137 12.90 5.14 -0.02
N ILE A 138 12.63 3.98 0.57
CA ILE A 138 12.61 3.73 2.00
C ILE A 138 13.64 2.66 2.32
N TYR A 139 14.67 3.03 3.06
CA TYR A 139 15.71 2.11 3.53
C TYR A 139 15.37 1.67 4.95
N ILE A 140 15.37 0.37 5.21
CA ILE A 140 15.06 -0.21 6.53
C ILE A 140 16.20 -1.12 6.95
N SER A 141 16.77 -0.87 8.13
CA SER A 141 17.70 -1.82 8.71
C SER A 141 16.96 -2.96 9.40
N VAL A 142 17.12 -4.17 8.89
CA VAL A 142 16.49 -5.36 9.46
C VAL A 142 17.11 -5.74 10.80
N GLU A 143 18.39 -5.42 11.00
CA GLU A 143 19.12 -5.70 12.25
C GLU A 143 18.60 -4.80 13.37
N ARG A 144 18.53 -3.49 13.13
CA ARG A 144 17.91 -2.54 14.05
C ARG A 144 16.48 -2.91 14.41
N VAL A 145 15.66 -3.29 13.44
CA VAL A 145 14.27 -3.73 13.69
C VAL A 145 14.23 -4.96 14.61
N LYS A 146 15.16 -5.92 14.46
CA LYS A 146 15.26 -7.08 15.36
C LYS A 146 15.66 -6.66 16.77
N GLU A 147 16.58 -5.72 16.91
CA GLU A 147 17.00 -5.19 18.21
C GLU A 147 15.87 -4.43 18.89
N ASN A 148 15.19 -3.54 18.17
CA ASN A 148 14.03 -2.79 18.66
C ASN A 148 12.91 -3.73 19.13
N ALA A 149 12.63 -4.79 18.38
CA ALA A 149 11.63 -5.79 18.78
C ALA A 149 11.95 -6.41 20.15
N LYS A 150 13.23 -6.71 20.42
CA LYS A 150 13.67 -7.22 21.73
C LYS A 150 13.53 -6.16 22.81
N SER A 151 13.98 -4.94 22.55
CA SER A 151 13.93 -3.82 23.51
C SER A 151 12.50 -3.44 23.89
N PHE A 152 11.56 -3.53 22.96
CA PHE A 152 10.14 -3.26 23.17
C PHE A 152 9.33 -4.48 23.62
N CYS A 153 9.97 -5.64 23.80
CA CYS A 153 9.31 -6.89 24.18
C CYS A 153 8.15 -7.28 23.24
N VAL A 154 8.28 -7.03 21.93
CA VAL A 154 7.31 -7.41 20.90
C VAL A 154 7.90 -8.42 19.92
N SER A 155 7.05 -9.09 19.15
CA SER A 155 7.53 -9.99 18.10
C SER A 155 8.23 -9.20 16.99
N PHE A 156 9.29 -9.77 16.40
CA PHE A 156 9.94 -9.19 15.22
C PHE A 156 8.94 -8.89 14.09
N LYS A 157 7.97 -9.78 13.87
CA LYS A 157 6.94 -9.57 12.85
C LYS A 157 6.13 -8.30 13.13
N HIS A 158 5.73 -8.07 14.37
CA HIS A 158 4.95 -6.90 14.74
C HIS A 158 5.75 -5.62 14.50
N GLU A 159 6.99 -5.59 15.02
CA GLU A 159 7.88 -4.44 14.87
C GLU A 159 8.22 -4.14 13.40
N PHE A 160 8.50 -5.19 12.62
CA PHE A 160 8.80 -5.04 11.19
C PHE A 160 7.63 -4.42 10.40
N HIS A 161 6.39 -4.84 10.68
CA HIS A 161 5.23 -4.21 10.04
C HIS A 161 5.00 -2.79 10.55
N ARG A 162 5.27 -2.52 11.84
CA ARG A 162 5.20 -1.17 12.40
C ARG A 162 6.13 -0.23 11.63
N VAL A 163 7.39 -0.63 11.44
CA VAL A 163 8.40 0.17 10.71
C VAL A 163 8.04 0.32 9.22
N LEU A 164 7.50 -0.72 8.57
CA LEU A 164 6.98 -0.60 7.21
C LEU A 164 5.86 0.46 7.10
N PHE A 165 4.88 0.43 8.00
CA PHE A 165 3.76 1.37 7.97
C PHE A 165 4.18 2.77 8.41
N HIS A 166 5.11 2.87 9.37
CA HIS A 166 5.74 4.12 9.76
C HIS A 166 6.39 4.82 8.55
N GLY A 167 7.13 4.08 7.73
CA GLY A 167 7.68 4.61 6.48
C GLY A 167 6.61 5.17 5.54
N ALA A 168 5.51 4.42 5.34
CA ALA A 168 4.39 4.87 4.51
C ALA A 168 3.67 6.11 5.09
N LEU A 169 3.50 6.19 6.41
CA LEU A 169 2.90 7.34 7.09
C LEU A 169 3.73 8.62 6.90
N HIS A 170 5.05 8.53 6.93
CA HIS A 170 5.91 9.68 6.59
C HIS A 170 5.66 10.18 5.15
N LEU A 171 5.41 9.29 4.19
CA LEU A 171 5.05 9.69 2.81
C LEU A 171 3.70 10.44 2.73
N CYS A 172 2.82 10.19 3.70
CA CYS A 172 1.53 10.86 3.87
C CYS A 172 1.65 12.18 4.67
N GLY A 173 2.83 12.53 5.18
CA GLY A 173 3.09 13.80 5.87
C GLY A 173 2.98 13.74 7.39
N TYR A 174 2.85 12.55 7.97
CA TYR A 174 2.98 12.36 9.42
C TYR A 174 4.42 12.65 9.86
N LYS A 175 4.56 13.27 11.02
CA LYS A 175 5.87 13.62 11.63
C LYS A 175 5.98 12.92 12.98
N ASP A 176 7.20 12.87 13.51
CA ASP A 176 7.51 12.20 14.78
C ASP A 176 8.57 12.94 15.61
N LYS A 177 8.94 14.17 15.22
CA LYS A 177 9.99 14.96 15.90
C LYS A 177 9.52 15.65 17.18
N SER A 178 8.21 15.85 17.35
CA SER A 178 7.64 16.44 18.56
C SER A 178 6.82 15.40 19.32
N LYS A 179 6.72 15.54 20.65
CA LYS A 179 5.91 14.62 21.48
C LYS A 179 4.45 14.51 21.00
N LYS A 180 3.89 15.62 20.49
CA LYS A 180 2.52 15.63 19.97
C LYS A 180 2.42 14.83 18.67
N ASP A 181 3.35 15.04 17.77
CA ASP A 181 3.36 14.35 16.48
C ASP A 181 3.68 12.86 16.66
N GLU A 182 4.57 12.53 17.59
CA GLU A 182 4.87 11.15 17.97
C GLU A 182 3.62 10.41 18.45
N VAL A 183 2.81 11.00 19.33
CA VAL A 183 1.55 10.39 19.79
C VAL A 183 0.61 10.10 18.61
N ILE A 184 0.48 11.02 17.67
CA ILE A 184 -0.36 10.84 16.48
C ILE A 184 0.22 9.73 15.59
N MET A 185 1.53 9.73 15.34
CA MET A 185 2.21 8.69 14.59
C MET A 185 1.96 7.31 15.20
N ARG A 186 2.12 7.16 16.52
CA ARG A 186 1.86 5.89 17.23
C ARG A 186 0.42 5.42 17.10
N GLN A 187 -0.55 6.34 17.17
CA GLN A 187 -1.96 6.00 16.98
C GLN A 187 -2.23 5.47 15.57
N MET A 188 -1.63 6.09 14.55
CA MET A 188 -1.79 5.65 13.16
C MET A 188 -1.05 4.34 12.87
N GLU A 189 0.16 4.15 13.42
CA GLU A 189 0.88 2.87 13.39
C GLU A 189 -0.01 1.73 13.90
N GLU A 190 -0.61 1.91 15.09
CA GLU A 190 -1.48 0.92 15.72
C GLU A 190 -2.77 0.70 14.92
N HIS A 191 -3.37 1.76 14.37
CA HIS A 191 -4.54 1.65 13.50
C HIS A 191 -4.27 0.72 12.30
N TYR A 192 -3.17 0.96 11.59
CA TYR A 192 -2.82 0.18 10.39
C TYR A 192 -2.30 -1.22 10.72
N LEU A 193 -1.60 -1.40 11.84
CA LEU A 193 -1.26 -2.72 12.35
C LEU A 193 -2.52 -3.55 12.61
N ASN A 194 -3.54 -2.98 13.27
CA ASN A 194 -4.78 -3.70 13.54
C ASN A 194 -5.50 -4.11 12.25
N LEU A 195 -5.65 -3.20 11.29
CA LEU A 195 -6.21 -3.50 9.97
C LEU A 195 -5.44 -4.61 9.24
N PHE A 196 -4.11 -4.61 9.37
CA PHE A 196 -3.27 -5.65 8.76
C PHE A 196 -3.46 -7.02 9.42
N HIS A 197 -3.74 -7.10 10.73
CA HIS A 197 -3.91 -8.37 11.43
C HIS A 197 -5.29 -9.00 11.24
N VAL A 198 -6.33 -8.22 10.92
CA VAL A 198 -7.68 -8.76 10.64
C VAL A 198 -7.64 -9.66 9.39
N PRO A 199 -7.99 -10.95 9.49
CA PRO A 199 -8.06 -11.84 8.33
C PRO A 199 -9.09 -11.32 7.32
N ARG A 200 -8.70 -11.20 6.04
CA ARG A 200 -9.67 -10.95 4.96
C ARG A 200 -10.51 -12.22 4.77
N GLY A 201 -11.62 -12.35 5.50
CA GLY A 201 -12.45 -13.55 5.43
C GLY A 201 -13.54 -13.75 6.49
N THR A 202 -13.80 -12.79 7.37
CA THR A 202 -14.90 -12.93 8.36
C THR A 202 -15.94 -11.83 8.18
N SER A 203 -16.65 -11.88 7.06
CA SER A 203 -18.03 -11.38 7.03
C SER A 203 -18.92 -12.55 7.41
N LYS A 204 -19.45 -12.55 8.64
CA LYS A 204 -20.68 -13.29 8.93
C LYS A 204 -21.86 -12.52 8.35
#